data_AF-R7LVI8-F1
#
_entry.id   AF-R7LVI8-F1
#
_cell.length_a   1.000
_cell.length_b   1.000
_cell.length_c   1.000
_cell.angle_alpha   90.00
_cell.angle_beta   90.00
_cell.angle_gamma   90.00
#
_symmetry.space_group_name_H-M   'P 1'
#
loop_
_entity.id
_entity.type
_entity.pdbx_description
1 polymer ?
#
loop_
_entity_poly.entity_id
_entity_poly.type
_entity_poly.pdbx_seq_one_letter_code
_entity_poly.pdbx_strand_id
1 'polypeptide(L)'
;METIEISNFMDLPFGENTHQVAAIAKIEEGIDYEILSENKDLTYIDFLNLTSAVKILAEFFDVDGVVISKESSICSVALGANLNTALEKALDCDPISAFQGTIGFTKEVNLDIAKQIEAVRIKNVVAPRFTTDALSYLFKNNDINVIKINTPLQELLGFSAMDIKITPFGALVQEQNNSKLSKESFKVVTKTKPTQQQAEDAIFAWKVSKHLKSKSAVIAKDLATRAIIQGKTNGFITSELAMDYACESSKDAVLAVDGVIENKETVNAAIQGRIGLIIEAGDGEKSKEIVKLADKYELSMITTGIRNNKY
;
A
#
# COMPACT_ATOMS: atom_id res chain seq x y z
N MET A 1 -29.83 -11.94 6.85
CA MET A 1 -28.65 -11.30 7.46
C MET A 1 -28.25 -12.19 8.61
N GLU A 2 -27.02 -12.67 8.58
CA GLU A 2 -26.47 -13.59 9.57
C GLU A 2 -26.02 -12.82 10.82
N THR A 3 -26.07 -13.49 11.96
CA THR A 3 -25.49 -12.99 13.20
C THR A 3 -23.97 -13.11 13.12
N ILE A 4 -23.25 -12.04 13.46
CA ILE A 4 -21.79 -12.07 13.59
C ILE A 4 -21.47 -12.15 15.08
N GLU A 5 -20.94 -13.30 15.50
CA GLU A 5 -20.47 -13.53 16.86
C GLU A 5 -18.94 -13.47 16.88
N ILE A 6 -18.38 -12.61 17.74
CA ILE A 6 -16.94 -12.51 17.95
C ILE A 6 -16.66 -12.98 19.38
N SER A 7 -15.80 -13.98 19.52
CA SER A 7 -15.45 -14.61 20.80
C SER A 7 -13.93 -14.84 20.88
N ASN A 8 -13.45 -15.32 22.03
CA ASN A 8 -12.01 -15.61 22.27
C ASN A 8 -11.09 -14.39 22.15
N PHE A 9 -11.46 -13.31 22.85
CA PHE A 9 -10.64 -12.10 22.93
C PHE A 9 -9.32 -12.34 23.67
N MET A 10 -8.24 -11.82 23.11
CA MET A 10 -6.93 -11.70 23.72
C MET A 10 -6.66 -10.21 23.94
N ASP A 11 -6.36 -9.83 25.18
CA ASP A 11 -6.11 -8.44 25.53
C ASP A 11 -4.85 -7.92 24.82
N LEU A 12 -4.91 -6.67 24.38
CA LEU A 12 -3.77 -5.91 23.88
C LEU A 12 -3.31 -4.92 24.96
N PRO A 13 -2.03 -4.49 24.95
CA PRO A 13 -1.52 -3.56 25.96
C PRO A 13 -2.35 -2.28 26.11
N PHE A 14 -2.83 -1.74 24.99
CA PHE A 14 -3.72 -0.59 24.88
C PHE A 14 -4.25 -0.48 23.43
N GLY A 15 -5.25 0.39 23.23
CA GLY A 15 -5.82 0.73 21.92
C GLY A 15 -4.93 1.64 21.08
N GLU A 16 -5.52 2.54 20.29
CA GLU A 16 -4.74 3.54 19.54
C GLU A 16 -3.96 4.48 20.48
N ASN A 17 -4.48 4.68 21.69
CA ASN A 17 -3.90 5.51 22.73
C ASN A 17 -3.74 4.70 24.01
N THR A 18 -2.72 5.03 24.82
CA THR A 18 -2.35 4.30 26.05
C THR A 18 -3.45 4.22 27.12
N HIS A 19 -4.45 5.09 27.07
CA HIS A 19 -5.58 5.10 28.01
C HIS A 19 -6.78 4.28 27.52
N GLN A 20 -6.74 3.75 26.29
CA GLN A 20 -7.82 2.95 25.71
C GLN A 20 -7.55 1.47 25.94
N VAL A 21 -8.58 0.73 26.38
CA VAL A 21 -8.53 -0.74 26.45
C VAL A 21 -8.75 -1.32 25.06
N ALA A 22 -8.03 -2.38 24.71
CA ALA A 22 -8.19 -3.06 23.43
C ALA A 22 -7.96 -4.56 23.55
N ALA A 23 -8.51 -5.31 22.60
CA ALA A 23 -8.34 -6.74 22.45
C ALA A 23 -8.39 -7.11 20.97
N ILE A 24 -7.82 -8.27 20.62
CA ILE A 24 -7.97 -8.92 19.32
C ILE A 24 -8.65 -10.27 19.51
N ALA A 25 -9.54 -10.63 18.59
CA ALA A 25 -10.17 -11.94 18.55
C ALA A 25 -9.85 -12.63 17.23
N LYS A 26 -9.63 -13.94 17.27
CA LYS A 26 -9.54 -14.75 16.05
C LYS A 26 -10.93 -14.91 15.44
N ILE A 27 -11.02 -14.86 14.12
CA ILE A 27 -12.22 -15.19 13.35
C ILE A 27 -11.95 -16.48 12.57
N GLU A 28 -13.00 -17.26 12.28
CA GLU A 28 -12.88 -18.60 11.68
C GLU A 28 -12.19 -18.57 10.31
N GLU A 29 -12.51 -17.59 9.47
CA GLU A 29 -11.87 -17.34 8.15
C GLU A 29 -10.67 -16.37 8.26
N GLY A 30 -10.07 -16.26 9.45
CA GLY A 30 -8.97 -15.35 9.71
C GLY A 30 -7.63 -15.81 9.13
N ILE A 31 -6.69 -14.88 9.09
CA ILE A 31 -5.30 -15.17 8.69
C ILE A 31 -4.62 -15.98 9.79
N ASP A 32 -3.97 -17.08 9.43
CA ASP A 32 -3.07 -17.81 10.33
C ASP A 32 -1.68 -17.16 10.32
N TYR A 33 -1.23 -16.79 11.52
CA TYR A 33 0.06 -16.15 11.74
C TYR A 33 0.66 -16.58 13.08
N GLU A 34 1.98 -16.45 13.18
CA GLU A 34 2.78 -16.78 14.35
C GLU A 34 3.69 -15.60 14.71
N ILE A 35 3.71 -15.21 15.99
CA ILE A 35 4.70 -14.25 16.50
C ILE A 35 5.88 -15.09 17.01
N LEU A 36 7.00 -15.03 16.29
CA LEU A 36 8.18 -15.84 16.56
C LEU A 36 9.09 -15.23 17.63
N SER A 37 9.04 -13.92 17.83
CA SER A 37 9.81 -13.22 18.87
C SER A 37 9.17 -13.39 20.25
N GLU A 38 9.95 -13.85 21.23
CA GLU A 38 9.47 -14.07 22.61
C GLU A 38 9.18 -12.75 23.35
N ASN A 39 8.14 -12.75 24.19
CA ASN A 39 7.80 -11.72 25.20
C ASN A 39 7.44 -10.32 24.68
N LYS A 40 6.84 -10.20 23.49
CA LYS A 40 6.38 -8.91 22.98
C LYS A 40 4.96 -8.97 22.46
N ASP A 41 4.08 -8.31 23.21
CA ASP A 41 2.71 -8.09 22.80
C ASP A 41 2.69 -7.06 21.67
N LEU A 42 2.10 -7.43 20.54
CA LEU A 42 1.77 -6.48 19.49
C LEU A 42 0.71 -5.50 20.01
N THR A 43 0.88 -4.22 19.75
CA THR A 43 -0.12 -3.21 20.11
C THR A 43 -1.26 -3.15 19.08
N TYR A 44 -2.32 -2.43 19.40
CA TYR A 44 -3.42 -2.18 18.47
C TYR A 44 -2.92 -1.58 17.13
N ILE A 45 -2.03 -0.59 17.19
CA ILE A 45 -1.47 0.03 15.99
C ILE A 45 -0.55 -0.91 15.20
N ASP A 46 0.13 -1.85 15.87
CA ASP A 46 0.94 -2.87 15.19
C ASP A 46 0.06 -3.76 14.30
N PHE A 47 -1.10 -4.19 14.80
CA PHE A 47 -2.07 -4.94 14.00
C PHE A 47 -2.64 -4.14 12.83
N LEU A 48 -2.87 -2.83 12.99
CA LEU A 48 -3.29 -1.96 11.88
C LEU A 48 -2.21 -1.83 10.80
N ASN A 49 -0.95 -1.68 11.22
CA ASN A 49 0.19 -1.63 10.30
C ASN A 49 0.39 -2.95 9.55
N LEU A 50 0.32 -4.08 10.27
CA LEU A 50 0.38 -5.43 9.68
C LEU A 50 -0.75 -5.64 8.68
N THR A 51 -1.98 -5.29 9.05
CA THR A 51 -3.16 -5.39 8.17
C THR A 51 -2.96 -4.61 6.87
N SER A 52 -2.43 -3.38 6.97
CA SER A 52 -2.19 -2.53 5.82
C SER A 52 -1.09 -3.10 4.91
N ALA A 53 0.02 -3.57 5.50
CA ALA A 53 1.14 -4.15 4.76
C ALA A 53 0.72 -5.44 4.04
N VAL A 54 0.09 -6.37 4.76
CA VAL A 54 -0.28 -7.70 4.25
C VAL A 54 -1.26 -7.61 3.06
N LYS A 55 -2.19 -6.67 3.07
CA LYS A 55 -3.11 -6.45 1.92
C LYS A 55 -2.37 -6.08 0.64
N ILE A 56 -1.29 -5.29 0.73
CA ILE A 56 -0.46 -4.95 -0.43
C ILE A 56 0.47 -6.10 -0.80
N LEU A 57 1.06 -6.80 0.18
CA LEU A 57 1.87 -8.00 -0.11
C LEU A 57 1.07 -9.04 -0.89
N ALA A 58 -0.22 -9.18 -0.58
CA ALA A 58 -1.13 -10.08 -1.27
C ALA A 58 -1.37 -9.70 -2.75
N GLU A 59 -1.32 -8.41 -3.13
CA GLU A 59 -1.42 -7.95 -4.53
C GLU A 59 -0.21 -8.35 -5.39
N PHE A 60 0.91 -8.65 -4.73
CA PHE A 60 2.22 -8.89 -5.32
C PHE A 60 2.84 -10.21 -4.83
N PHE A 61 2.01 -11.18 -4.43
CA PHE A 61 2.44 -12.44 -3.80
C PHE A 61 3.42 -13.25 -4.66
N ASP A 62 3.36 -13.09 -5.99
CA ASP A 62 4.10 -13.84 -6.98
C ASP A 62 5.49 -13.25 -7.26
N VAL A 63 5.75 -12.00 -6.91
CA VAL A 63 7.02 -11.28 -7.15
C VAL A 63 7.76 -10.95 -5.85
N ASP A 64 9.05 -10.60 -5.94
CA ASP A 64 9.83 -10.08 -4.81
C ASP A 64 9.45 -8.63 -4.51
N GLY A 65 8.79 -8.42 -3.37
CA GLY A 65 8.22 -7.13 -2.99
C GLY A 65 8.36 -6.82 -1.50
N VAL A 66 8.47 -5.53 -1.22
CA VAL A 66 8.60 -4.96 0.12
C VAL A 66 7.56 -3.87 0.32
N VAL A 67 6.93 -3.87 1.49
CA VAL A 67 5.96 -2.84 1.92
C VAL A 67 6.37 -2.31 3.27
N ILE A 68 6.39 -0.99 3.43
CA ILE A 68 6.65 -0.33 4.71
C ILE A 68 5.37 0.40 5.13
N SER A 69 4.92 0.17 6.36
CA SER A 69 3.77 0.85 6.96
C SER A 69 4.08 1.40 8.34
N LYS A 70 3.43 2.51 8.70
CA LYS A 70 3.52 3.15 10.00
C LYS A 70 2.26 3.97 10.26
N GLU A 71 1.85 4.10 11.52
CA GLU A 71 0.63 4.83 11.92
C GLU A 71 -0.63 4.48 11.12
N SER A 72 -0.87 3.19 10.83
CA SER A 72 -2.02 2.71 10.03
C SER A 72 -2.03 3.27 8.60
N SER A 73 -0.84 3.54 8.05
CA SER A 73 -0.64 4.07 6.71
C SER A 73 0.56 3.43 6.03
N ILE A 74 0.49 3.34 4.70
CA ILE A 74 1.60 2.87 3.86
C ILE A 74 2.58 4.02 3.63
N CYS A 75 3.85 3.78 3.91
CA CYS A 75 4.95 4.71 3.68
C CYS A 75 5.56 4.50 2.29
N SER A 76 5.89 3.24 1.97
CA SER A 76 6.48 2.89 0.69
C SER A 76 6.19 1.46 0.28
N VAL A 77 6.24 1.22 -1.03
CA VAL A 77 6.12 -0.10 -1.65
C VAL A 77 7.15 -0.18 -2.78
N ALA A 78 7.84 -1.31 -2.90
CA ALA A 78 8.71 -1.55 -4.03
C ALA A 78 8.76 -3.02 -4.42
N LEU A 79 8.97 -3.27 -5.71
CA LEU A 79 9.28 -4.57 -6.28
C LEU A 79 10.72 -4.58 -6.83
N GLY A 80 11.33 -5.75 -6.82
CA GLY A 80 12.71 -5.93 -7.25
C GLY A 80 12.93 -7.26 -7.95
N ALA A 81 14.12 -7.41 -8.55
CA ALA A 81 14.58 -8.70 -9.06
C ALA A 81 14.85 -9.70 -7.93
N ASN A 82 14.98 -9.20 -6.69
CA ASN A 82 15.07 -9.95 -5.44
C ASN A 82 14.66 -9.02 -4.29
N LEU A 83 14.38 -9.59 -3.11
CA LEU A 83 13.99 -8.82 -1.93
C LEU A 83 15.02 -7.77 -1.49
N ASN A 84 16.33 -7.96 -1.70
CA ASN A 84 17.33 -6.94 -1.33
C ASN A 84 17.16 -5.67 -2.17
N THR A 85 16.99 -5.83 -3.49
CA THR A 85 16.75 -4.69 -4.40
C THR A 85 15.42 -4.01 -4.10
N ALA A 86 14.37 -4.79 -3.77
CA ALA A 86 13.09 -4.24 -3.36
C ALA A 86 13.19 -3.46 -2.03
N LEU A 87 13.96 -3.98 -1.07
CA LEU A 87 14.19 -3.33 0.22
C LEU A 87 14.88 -1.99 0.08
N GLU A 88 15.98 -1.94 -0.67
CA GLU A 88 16.73 -0.70 -0.95
C GLU A 88 15.80 0.37 -1.56
N LYS A 89 15.07 0.00 -2.62
CA LYS A 89 14.10 0.90 -3.27
C LYS A 89 12.99 1.38 -2.33
N ALA A 90 12.47 0.51 -1.46
CA ALA A 90 11.41 0.87 -0.51
C ALA A 90 11.93 1.84 0.57
N LEU A 91 13.15 1.63 1.06
CA LEU A 91 13.78 2.49 2.04
C LEU A 91 14.14 3.87 1.46
N ASP A 92 14.57 3.92 0.20
CA ASP A 92 14.90 5.17 -0.51
C ASP A 92 13.69 6.10 -0.70
N CYS A 93 12.46 5.55 -0.71
CA CYS A 93 11.24 6.33 -0.88
C CYS A 93 10.93 7.24 0.31
N ASP A 94 11.00 6.71 1.53
CA ASP A 94 10.72 7.46 2.76
C ASP A 94 11.48 6.83 3.95
N PRO A 95 12.81 7.09 4.04
CA PRO A 95 13.65 6.48 5.06
C PRO A 95 13.30 6.98 6.47
N ILE A 96 12.73 8.19 6.57
CA ILE A 96 12.36 8.79 7.86
C ILE A 96 11.15 8.07 8.44
N SER A 97 10.11 7.81 7.63
CA SER A 97 8.93 7.10 8.10
C SER A 97 9.17 5.60 8.31
N ALA A 98 10.18 5.01 7.66
CA ALA A 98 10.54 3.61 7.88
C ALA A 98 10.98 3.31 9.33
N PHE A 99 11.64 4.26 10.00
CA PHE A 99 12.09 4.10 11.38
C PHE A 99 10.94 3.74 12.33
N GLN A 100 11.10 2.67 13.12
CA GLN A 100 10.07 2.08 13.99
C GLN A 100 8.75 1.71 13.27
N GLY A 101 8.78 1.55 11.95
CA GLY A 101 7.64 1.05 11.18
C GLY A 101 7.48 -0.47 11.25
N THR A 102 6.50 -0.95 10.51
CA THR A 102 6.32 -2.35 10.13
C THR A 102 6.83 -2.53 8.70
N ILE A 103 7.70 -3.52 8.48
CA ILE A 103 8.14 -3.92 7.15
C ILE A 103 7.60 -5.30 6.80
N GLY A 104 7.07 -5.43 5.59
CA GLY A 104 6.51 -6.65 5.06
C GLY A 104 7.27 -7.15 3.83
N PHE A 105 7.41 -8.47 3.71
CA PHE A 105 8.08 -9.13 2.59
C PHE A 105 7.18 -10.19 1.94
N THR A 106 7.18 -10.25 0.61
CA THR A 106 6.39 -11.24 -0.13
C THR A 106 7.01 -12.64 -0.13
N LYS A 107 8.32 -12.75 0.13
CA LYS A 107 9.12 -13.98 0.10
C LYS A 107 9.91 -14.17 1.40
N GLU A 108 10.79 -15.20 1.43
CA GLU A 108 11.58 -15.57 2.59
C GLU A 108 12.65 -14.53 2.95
N VAL A 109 12.71 -14.14 4.22
CA VAL A 109 13.72 -13.23 4.75
C VAL A 109 15.00 -13.99 5.11
N ASN A 110 16.11 -13.58 4.50
CA ASN A 110 17.44 -14.13 4.75
C ASN A 110 18.28 -13.24 5.69
N LEU A 111 19.49 -13.70 6.02
CA LEU A 111 20.40 -12.99 6.93
C LEU A 111 20.78 -11.57 6.46
N ASP A 112 20.94 -11.37 5.16
CA ASP A 112 21.36 -10.06 4.62
C ASP A 112 20.24 -9.02 4.74
N ILE A 113 18.99 -9.44 4.52
CA ILE A 113 17.82 -8.62 4.77
C ILE A 113 17.67 -8.34 6.27
N ALA A 114 17.85 -9.35 7.12
CA ALA A 114 17.77 -9.22 8.58
C ALA A 114 18.74 -8.15 9.12
N LYS A 115 19.98 -8.11 8.60
CA LYS A 115 20.98 -7.08 8.96
C LYS A 115 20.53 -5.68 8.53
N GLN A 116 19.99 -5.55 7.32
CA GLN A 116 19.55 -4.25 6.80
C GLN A 116 18.38 -3.68 7.59
N ILE A 117 17.35 -4.49 7.90
CA ILE A 117 16.18 -3.99 8.65
C ILE A 117 16.52 -3.65 10.11
N GLU A 118 17.51 -4.33 10.71
CA GLU A 118 17.99 -3.95 12.04
C GLU A 118 18.67 -2.57 12.02
N ALA A 119 19.49 -2.28 11.00
CA ALA A 119 20.18 -1.00 10.86
C ALA A 119 19.19 0.19 10.76
N VAL A 120 18.02 -0.02 10.17
CA VAL A 120 16.94 0.97 10.06
C VAL A 120 16.13 1.10 11.37
N ARG A 121 16.31 0.19 12.32
CA ARG A 121 15.55 0.11 13.59
C ARG A 121 14.04 -0.05 13.35
N ILE A 122 13.71 -1.03 12.51
CA ILE A 122 12.33 -1.47 12.28
C ILE A 122 11.74 -2.08 13.56
N LYS A 123 10.45 -1.81 13.83
CA LYS A 123 9.73 -2.34 14.99
C LYS A 123 9.14 -3.72 14.71
N ASN A 124 8.48 -3.91 13.57
CA ASN A 124 7.85 -5.19 13.22
C ASN A 124 8.33 -5.65 11.84
N VAL A 125 8.67 -6.93 11.70
CA VAL A 125 8.90 -7.58 10.40
C VAL A 125 7.88 -8.68 10.18
N VAL A 126 7.25 -8.68 9.01
CA VAL A 126 6.27 -9.69 8.60
C VAL A 126 6.64 -10.34 7.27
N ALA A 127 6.67 -11.68 7.23
CA ALA A 127 6.99 -12.44 6.02
C ALA A 127 6.35 -13.83 6.06
N PRO A 128 6.19 -14.52 4.91
CA PRO A 128 5.73 -15.91 4.92
C PRO A 128 6.77 -16.87 5.52
N ARG A 129 8.06 -16.55 5.41
CA ARG A 129 9.17 -17.42 5.82
C ARG A 129 10.40 -16.62 6.25
N PHE A 130 11.22 -17.25 7.09
CA PHE A 130 12.51 -16.73 7.54
C PHE A 130 13.52 -17.88 7.56
N THR A 131 14.75 -17.60 7.12
CA THR A 131 15.86 -18.56 7.29
C THR A 131 16.28 -18.67 8.76
N THR A 132 16.87 -19.80 9.15
CA THR A 132 17.36 -20.02 10.53
C THR A 132 18.39 -18.98 10.96
N ASP A 133 19.28 -18.57 10.05
CA ASP A 133 20.31 -17.57 10.34
C ASP A 133 19.70 -16.17 10.50
N ALA A 134 18.67 -15.83 9.72
CA ALA A 134 17.92 -14.59 9.88
C ALA A 134 17.24 -14.53 11.26
N LEU A 135 16.54 -15.59 11.66
CA LEU A 135 15.90 -15.67 12.98
C LEU A 135 16.93 -15.56 14.11
N SER A 136 18.02 -16.32 14.01
CA SER A 136 19.12 -16.30 15.00
C SER A 136 19.76 -14.91 15.13
N TYR A 137 19.76 -14.13 14.06
CA TYR A 137 20.23 -12.75 14.06
C TYR A 137 19.20 -11.81 14.70
N LEU A 138 17.94 -11.83 14.23
CA LEU A 138 16.87 -10.95 14.67
C LEU A 138 16.52 -11.15 16.15
N PHE A 139 16.60 -12.38 16.67
CA PHE A 139 16.32 -12.67 18.08
C PHE A 139 17.39 -12.15 19.05
N LYS A 140 18.54 -11.68 18.57
CA LYS A 140 19.49 -10.94 19.41
C LYS A 140 19.00 -9.53 19.72
N ASN A 141 18.09 -9.01 18.90
CA ASN A 141 17.51 -7.69 19.06
C ASN A 141 16.19 -7.76 19.84
N ASN A 142 16.25 -7.30 21.08
CA ASN A 142 15.09 -7.25 21.98
C ASN A 142 14.11 -6.10 21.66
N ASP A 143 14.22 -5.40 20.53
CA ASP A 143 13.30 -4.33 20.12
C ASP A 143 12.46 -4.67 18.86
N ILE A 144 12.82 -5.70 18.08
CA ILE A 144 12.05 -6.13 16.89
C ILE A 144 11.03 -7.25 17.17
N ASN A 145 9.84 -7.16 16.59
CA ASN A 145 8.85 -8.23 16.52
C ASN A 145 8.99 -8.98 15.20
N VAL A 146 9.00 -10.31 15.25
CA VAL A 146 9.11 -11.17 14.06
C VAL A 146 7.80 -11.93 13.88
N ILE A 147 7.06 -11.63 12.81
CA ILE A 147 5.75 -12.21 12.51
C ILE A 147 5.86 -13.06 11.25
N LYS A 148 5.45 -14.32 11.36
CA LYS A 148 5.33 -15.24 10.23
C LYS A 148 3.87 -15.37 9.83
N ILE A 149 3.57 -15.17 8.55
CA ILE A 149 2.25 -15.44 7.99
C ILE A 149 2.24 -16.85 7.41
N ASN A 150 1.41 -17.73 7.96
CA ASN A 150 1.30 -19.12 7.52
C ASN A 150 0.29 -19.26 6.37
N THR A 151 -0.77 -18.46 6.37
CA THR A 151 -1.71 -18.41 5.24
C THR A 151 -1.00 -17.93 3.96
N PRO A 152 -1.12 -18.64 2.82
CA PRO A 152 -0.54 -18.20 1.57
C PRO A 152 -1.02 -16.79 1.18
N LEU A 153 -0.08 -15.89 0.85
CA LEU A 153 -0.40 -14.47 0.57
C LEU A 153 -1.48 -14.29 -0.51
N GLN A 154 -1.53 -15.17 -1.52
CA GLN A 154 -2.55 -15.11 -2.58
C GLN A 154 -3.99 -15.32 -2.06
N GLU A 155 -4.16 -16.07 -0.96
CA GLU A 155 -5.46 -16.36 -0.34
C GLU A 155 -5.93 -15.21 0.56
N LEU A 156 -5.06 -14.23 0.83
CA LEU A 156 -5.39 -13.06 1.64
C LEU A 156 -6.19 -12.01 0.85
N LEU A 157 -6.14 -12.07 -0.48
CA LEU A 157 -7.02 -11.25 -1.33
C LEU A 157 -8.45 -11.78 -1.21
N GLY A 158 -9.28 -11.05 -0.47
CA GLY A 158 -10.67 -11.45 -0.23
C GLY A 158 -10.83 -12.50 0.87
N PHE A 159 -9.90 -12.57 1.84
CA PHE A 159 -10.00 -13.47 3.00
C PHE A 159 -11.33 -13.33 3.77
N SER A 160 -11.98 -12.18 3.65
CA SER A 160 -13.37 -11.96 4.07
C SER A 160 -14.19 -11.53 2.86
N ALA A 161 -15.42 -12.05 2.75
CA ALA A 161 -16.38 -11.62 1.73
C ALA A 161 -16.88 -10.18 1.98
N MET A 162 -17.00 -9.78 3.25
CA MET A 162 -17.59 -8.51 3.66
C MET A 162 -16.62 -7.62 4.43
N ASP A 163 -16.80 -6.30 4.30
CA ASP A 163 -16.22 -5.26 5.14
C ASP A 163 -17.32 -4.69 6.04
N ILE A 164 -17.02 -4.53 7.33
CA ILE A 164 -17.99 -4.08 8.32
C ILE A 164 -17.42 -2.87 9.05
N LYS A 165 -18.20 -1.78 9.05
CA LYS A 165 -17.88 -0.55 9.78
C LYS A 165 -18.97 -0.26 10.79
N ILE A 166 -18.61 -0.24 12.07
CA ILE A 166 -19.53 0.11 13.15
C ILE A 166 -19.60 1.63 13.28
N THR A 167 -20.82 2.19 13.33
CA THR A 167 -21.06 3.62 13.43
C THR A 167 -22.12 3.92 14.50
N PRO A 168 -22.23 5.17 14.99
CA PRO A 168 -23.34 5.58 15.87
C PRO A 168 -24.75 5.40 15.26
N PHE A 169 -24.85 5.21 13.94
CA PHE A 169 -26.11 5.01 13.22
C PHE A 169 -26.40 3.54 12.89
N GLY A 170 -25.57 2.60 13.36
CA GLY A 170 -25.64 1.17 13.07
C GLY A 170 -24.40 0.64 12.36
N ALA A 171 -24.48 -0.59 11.87
CA ALA A 171 -23.40 -1.23 11.11
C ALA A 171 -23.57 -0.99 9.60
N LEU A 172 -22.50 -0.56 8.94
CA LEU A 172 -22.38 -0.54 7.48
C LEU A 172 -21.72 -1.85 7.05
N VAL A 173 -22.29 -2.52 6.05
CA VAL A 173 -21.77 -3.78 5.50
C VAL A 173 -21.69 -3.64 3.98
N GLN A 174 -20.54 -3.97 3.41
CA GLN A 174 -20.30 -3.97 1.97
C GLN A 174 -19.38 -5.11 1.56
N GLU A 175 -19.31 -5.43 0.28
CA GLU A 175 -18.30 -6.36 -0.24
C GLU A 175 -16.89 -5.74 -0.15
N GLN A 176 -15.88 -6.59 0.03
CA GLN A 176 -14.47 -6.16 -0.08
C GLN A 176 -14.15 -5.73 -1.52
N ASN A 177 -13.32 -4.69 -1.65
CA ASN A 177 -12.86 -4.24 -2.97
C ASN A 177 -11.84 -5.23 -3.58
N ASN A 178 -12.33 -6.13 -4.42
CA ASN A 178 -11.54 -7.12 -5.16
C ASN A 178 -11.25 -6.70 -6.61
N SER A 179 -11.29 -5.40 -6.92
CA SER A 179 -11.06 -4.88 -8.27
C SER A 179 -9.73 -5.35 -8.85
N LYS A 180 -9.74 -5.65 -10.17
CA LYS A 180 -8.58 -6.06 -10.96
C LYS A 180 -8.58 -5.30 -12.28
N LEU A 181 -7.40 -4.95 -12.77
CA LEU A 181 -7.24 -4.44 -14.13
C LEU A 181 -7.36 -5.60 -15.12
N SER A 182 -8.03 -5.33 -16.23
CA SER A 182 -8.17 -6.21 -17.38
C SER A 182 -7.79 -5.43 -18.63
N LYS A 183 -7.69 -6.13 -19.77
CA LYS A 183 -7.42 -5.49 -21.06
C LYS A 183 -8.54 -4.49 -21.44
N GLU A 184 -9.76 -4.77 -21.01
CA GLU A 184 -10.93 -3.95 -21.26
C GLU A 184 -10.97 -2.71 -20.37
N SER A 185 -10.50 -2.80 -19.12
CA SER A 185 -10.43 -1.64 -18.23
C SER A 185 -9.21 -0.78 -18.53
N PHE A 186 -8.07 -1.32 -18.95
CA PHE A 186 -6.85 -0.54 -19.20
C PHE A 186 -6.87 0.19 -20.56
N LYS A 187 -7.40 1.42 -20.61
CA LYS A 187 -7.58 2.19 -21.86
C LYS A 187 -6.66 3.40 -21.94
N VAL A 188 -5.77 3.42 -22.93
CA VAL A 188 -4.99 4.63 -23.26
C VAL A 188 -5.87 5.63 -24.01
N VAL A 189 -6.19 6.75 -23.36
CA VAL A 189 -7.14 7.75 -23.87
C VAL A 189 -6.50 8.96 -24.56
N THR A 190 -5.19 9.16 -24.38
CA THR A 190 -4.40 10.20 -25.04
C THR A 190 -3.77 9.72 -26.34
N LYS A 191 -3.30 10.68 -27.14
CA LYS A 191 -2.49 10.46 -28.34
C LYS A 191 -1.11 9.92 -27.99
N THR A 192 -0.43 10.51 -27.00
CA THR A 192 0.84 10.00 -26.50
C THR A 192 0.61 8.65 -25.84
N LYS A 193 1.34 7.64 -26.31
CA LYS A 193 1.29 6.27 -25.78
C LYS A 193 2.32 6.10 -24.66
N PRO A 194 1.98 5.36 -23.60
CA PRO A 194 2.96 5.05 -22.56
C PRO A 194 4.01 4.09 -23.12
N THR A 195 5.23 4.18 -22.58
CA THR A 195 6.23 3.12 -22.75
C THR A 195 5.78 1.86 -22.00
N GLN A 196 6.39 0.72 -22.30
CA GLN A 196 6.12 -0.52 -21.56
C GLN A 196 6.42 -0.35 -20.07
N GLN A 197 7.57 0.26 -19.72
CA GLN A 197 7.95 0.49 -18.32
C GLN A 197 6.91 1.36 -17.58
N GLN A 198 6.42 2.43 -18.23
CA GLN A 198 5.37 3.27 -17.65
C GLN A 198 4.06 2.51 -17.49
N ALA A 199 3.70 1.65 -18.42
CA ALA A 199 2.49 0.83 -18.28
C ALA A 199 2.60 -0.15 -17.10
N GLU A 200 3.77 -0.76 -16.90
CA GLU A 200 4.06 -1.64 -15.75
C GLU A 200 4.02 -0.86 -14.43
N ASP A 201 4.68 0.29 -14.37
CA ASP A 201 4.67 1.20 -13.22
C ASP A 201 3.26 1.71 -12.90
N ALA A 202 2.42 1.94 -13.91
CA ALA A 202 1.02 2.33 -13.73
C ALA A 202 0.17 1.24 -13.09
N ILE A 203 0.33 -0.01 -13.54
CA ILE A 203 -0.38 -1.16 -12.94
C ILE A 203 0.06 -1.33 -11.48
N PHE A 204 1.37 -1.22 -11.22
CA PHE A 204 1.94 -1.24 -9.88
C PHE A 204 1.34 -0.14 -9.00
N ALA A 205 1.41 1.13 -9.44
CA ALA A 205 0.92 2.28 -8.68
C ALA A 205 -0.59 2.23 -8.44
N TRP A 206 -1.37 1.76 -9.42
CA TRP A 206 -2.81 1.58 -9.29
C TRP A 206 -3.17 0.52 -8.24
N LYS A 207 -2.47 -0.63 -8.24
CA LYS A 207 -2.64 -1.67 -7.22
C LYS A 207 -2.29 -1.15 -5.82
N VAL A 208 -1.22 -0.36 -5.69
CA VAL A 208 -0.88 0.29 -4.41
C VAL A 208 -1.99 1.25 -3.98
N SER A 209 -2.42 2.15 -4.87
CA SER A 209 -3.45 3.16 -4.60
C SER A 209 -4.77 2.56 -4.10
N LYS A 210 -5.15 1.37 -4.60
CA LYS A 210 -6.34 0.63 -4.15
C LYS A 210 -6.41 0.41 -2.64
N HIS A 211 -5.27 0.31 -1.95
CA HIS A 211 -5.21 0.00 -0.53
C HIS A 211 -5.07 1.23 0.37
N LEU A 212 -4.89 2.42 -0.20
CA LEU A 212 -4.66 3.67 0.51
C LEU A 212 -5.97 4.34 0.95
N LYS A 213 -5.89 5.19 1.97
CA LYS A 213 -7.04 6.04 2.39
C LYS A 213 -7.30 7.12 1.35
N SER A 214 -8.56 7.34 0.97
CA SER A 214 -8.92 8.36 0.00
C SER A 214 -8.93 9.77 0.59
N LYS A 215 -8.65 10.82 -0.20
CA LYS A 215 -8.07 10.80 -1.56
C LYS A 215 -6.59 10.43 -1.52
N SER A 216 -6.15 9.66 -2.50
CA SER A 216 -4.75 9.24 -2.62
C SER A 216 -4.10 9.58 -3.96
N ALA A 217 -2.79 9.82 -3.92
CA ALA A 217 -1.92 10.01 -5.06
C ALA A 217 -0.62 9.21 -4.83
N VAL A 218 -0.29 8.35 -5.79
CA VAL A 218 0.93 7.54 -5.78
C VAL A 218 1.78 7.96 -6.98
N ILE A 219 2.99 8.40 -6.73
CA ILE A 219 4.00 8.55 -7.78
C ILE A 219 4.89 7.32 -7.74
N ALA A 220 5.07 6.66 -8.87
CA ALA A 220 5.90 5.46 -8.96
C ALA A 220 6.79 5.47 -10.20
N LYS A 221 7.98 4.87 -10.06
CA LYS A 221 8.95 4.67 -11.12
C LYS A 221 9.83 3.47 -10.83
N ASP A 222 10.09 2.63 -11.83
CA ASP A 222 10.89 1.41 -11.73
C ASP A 222 10.35 0.42 -10.67
N LEU A 223 9.02 0.26 -10.67
CA LEU A 223 8.25 -0.55 -9.73
C LEU A 223 8.48 -0.21 -8.25
N ALA A 224 8.80 1.06 -7.96
CA ALA A 224 8.92 1.58 -6.61
C ALA A 224 8.13 2.88 -6.48
N THR A 225 7.49 3.06 -5.33
CA THR A 225 6.87 4.34 -5.00
C THR A 225 7.97 5.38 -4.78
N ARG A 226 7.72 6.60 -5.26
CA ARG A 226 8.54 7.80 -5.04
C ARG A 226 7.83 8.82 -4.17
N ALA A 227 6.50 8.74 -4.10
CA ALA A 227 5.68 9.46 -3.14
C ALA A 227 4.35 8.72 -2.95
N ILE A 228 3.85 8.74 -1.71
CA ILE A 228 2.50 8.29 -1.36
C ILE A 228 1.85 9.37 -0.50
N ILE A 229 0.78 9.98 -1.02
CA ILE A 229 -0.09 10.85 -0.22
C ILE A 229 -1.46 10.19 -0.14
N GLN A 230 -2.04 10.14 1.06
CA GLN A 230 -3.33 9.49 1.31
C GLN A 230 -4.12 10.20 2.42
N GLY A 231 -5.43 9.96 2.46
CA GLY A 231 -6.33 10.43 3.52
C GLY A 231 -6.62 11.93 3.45
N LYS A 232 -6.48 12.56 2.28
CA LYS A 232 -6.76 14.00 2.10
C LYS A 232 -8.17 14.22 1.59
N THR A 233 -8.75 15.37 1.89
CA THR A 233 -10.11 15.72 1.43
C THR A 233 -10.15 16.23 -0.01
N ASN A 234 -9.02 16.72 -0.54
CA ASN A 234 -8.94 17.36 -1.85
C ASN A 234 -7.93 16.64 -2.75
N GLY A 235 -8.39 16.05 -3.86
CA GLY A 235 -7.56 15.29 -4.80
C GLY A 235 -6.48 16.11 -5.51
N PHE A 236 -6.73 17.41 -5.77
CA PHE A 236 -5.72 18.30 -6.34
C PHE A 236 -4.56 18.50 -5.35
N ILE A 237 -4.87 18.91 -4.12
CA ILE A 237 -3.85 19.10 -3.07
C ILE A 237 -3.12 17.78 -2.78
N THR A 238 -3.80 16.64 -2.86
CA THR A 238 -3.18 15.32 -2.72
C THR A 238 -2.11 15.09 -3.78
N SER A 239 -2.40 15.44 -5.03
CA SER A 239 -1.48 15.25 -6.16
C SER A 239 -0.34 16.27 -6.14
N GLU A 240 -0.63 17.53 -5.78
CA GLU A 240 0.38 18.57 -5.61
C GLU A 240 1.41 18.19 -4.52
N LEU A 241 0.93 17.78 -3.34
CA LEU A 241 1.80 17.29 -2.27
C LEU A 241 2.61 16.06 -2.70
N ALA A 242 2.06 15.19 -3.54
CA ALA A 242 2.80 14.03 -4.02
C ALA A 242 3.97 14.47 -4.92
N MET A 243 3.77 15.47 -5.77
CA MET A 243 4.86 16.05 -6.57
C MET A 243 5.94 16.66 -5.68
N ASP A 244 5.54 17.43 -4.66
CA ASP A 244 6.46 18.03 -3.70
C ASP A 244 7.27 16.96 -2.95
N TYR A 245 6.64 15.87 -2.56
CA TYR A 245 7.31 14.77 -1.87
C TYR A 245 8.29 14.02 -2.79
N ALA A 246 7.89 13.76 -4.04
CA ALA A 246 8.74 13.08 -5.01
C ALA A 246 9.92 13.94 -5.50
N CYS A 247 9.81 15.27 -5.45
CA CYS A 247 10.78 16.20 -6.01
C CYS A 247 11.19 15.80 -7.44
N GLU A 248 12.49 15.69 -7.72
CA GLU A 248 13.03 15.26 -9.03
C GLU A 248 12.66 13.82 -9.41
N SER A 249 12.28 12.97 -8.45
CA SER A 249 11.89 11.58 -8.71
C SER A 249 10.55 11.45 -9.44
N SER A 250 9.79 12.55 -9.55
CA SER A 250 8.55 12.63 -10.35
C SER A 250 8.81 12.62 -11.86
N LYS A 251 10.02 12.98 -12.30
CA LYS A 251 10.33 13.08 -13.72
C LYS A 251 10.20 11.72 -14.42
N ASP A 252 9.41 11.70 -15.49
CA ASP A 252 9.05 10.53 -16.31
C ASP A 252 8.33 9.40 -15.53
N ALA A 253 8.01 9.63 -14.25
CA ALA A 253 7.31 8.71 -13.39
C ALA A 253 5.82 8.65 -13.76
N VAL A 254 5.11 7.72 -13.13
CA VAL A 254 3.67 7.57 -13.25
C VAL A 254 2.97 8.17 -12.04
N LEU A 255 1.88 8.89 -12.26
CA LEU A 255 0.93 9.27 -11.21
C LEU A 255 -0.31 8.36 -11.27
N ALA A 256 -0.60 7.66 -10.19
CA ALA A 256 -1.87 6.97 -9.98
C ALA A 256 -2.72 7.70 -8.93
N VAL A 257 -4.00 7.89 -9.23
CA VAL A 257 -5.01 8.38 -8.27
C VAL A 257 -6.10 7.33 -8.08
N ASP A 258 -6.69 7.27 -6.88
CA ASP A 258 -7.69 6.25 -6.52
C ASP A 258 -9.05 6.40 -7.22
N GLY A 259 -9.34 7.58 -7.75
CA GLY A 259 -10.61 7.91 -8.35
C GLY A 259 -10.49 8.70 -9.65
N VAL A 260 -11.36 9.70 -9.77
CA VAL A 260 -11.47 10.56 -10.95
C VAL A 260 -10.76 11.87 -10.68
N ILE A 261 -10.04 12.37 -11.68
CA ILE A 261 -9.54 13.74 -11.71
C ILE A 261 -10.70 14.67 -12.04
N GLU A 262 -11.03 15.56 -11.10
CA GLU A 262 -12.21 16.44 -11.20
C GLU A 262 -11.89 17.84 -11.73
N ASN A 263 -10.60 18.14 -11.92
CA ASN A 263 -10.09 19.48 -12.17
C ASN A 263 -8.80 19.47 -13.00
N LYS A 264 -8.52 20.59 -13.68
CA LYS A 264 -7.35 20.70 -14.59
C LYS A 264 -6.06 20.93 -13.81
N GLU A 265 -6.17 21.46 -12.61
CA GLU A 265 -5.09 21.80 -11.70
C GLU A 265 -4.28 20.55 -11.34
N THR A 266 -4.92 19.40 -11.15
CA THR A 266 -4.26 18.10 -10.95
C THR A 266 -3.36 17.73 -12.13
N VAL A 267 -3.85 17.93 -13.37
CA VAL A 267 -3.08 17.67 -14.59
C VAL A 267 -1.95 18.68 -14.74
N ASN A 268 -2.20 19.95 -14.44
CA ASN A 268 -1.16 20.99 -14.46
C ASN A 268 -0.03 20.69 -13.47
N ALA A 269 -0.36 20.23 -12.26
CA ALA A 269 0.63 19.79 -11.27
C ALA A 269 1.46 18.61 -11.79
N ALA A 270 0.82 17.61 -12.41
CA ALA A 270 1.53 16.49 -13.04
C ALA A 270 2.47 16.94 -14.17
N ILE A 271 2.04 17.89 -15.01
CA ILE A 271 2.88 18.48 -16.06
C ILE A 271 4.08 19.22 -15.46
N GLN A 272 3.88 20.01 -14.41
CA GLN A 272 4.95 20.71 -13.70
C GLN A 272 5.95 19.74 -13.05
N GLY A 273 5.44 18.62 -12.49
CA GLY A 273 6.24 17.51 -11.98
C GLY A 273 6.90 16.66 -13.08
N ARG A 274 6.66 16.95 -14.37
CA ARG A 274 7.18 16.17 -15.51
C ARG A 274 6.79 14.69 -15.43
N ILE A 275 5.60 14.40 -14.93
CA ILE A 275 5.01 13.05 -14.97
C ILE A 275 4.89 12.62 -16.43
N GLY A 276 5.23 11.36 -16.71
CA GLY A 276 5.14 10.81 -18.07
C GLY A 276 3.80 10.14 -18.37
N LEU A 277 3.10 9.68 -17.32
CA LEU A 277 1.83 8.97 -17.46
C LEU A 277 0.94 9.20 -16.22
N ILE A 278 -0.35 9.41 -16.45
CA ILE A 278 -1.39 9.36 -15.41
C ILE A 278 -2.24 8.10 -15.59
N ILE A 279 -2.56 7.41 -14.50
CA ILE A 279 -3.63 6.40 -14.47
C ILE A 279 -4.73 6.81 -13.48
N GLU A 280 -5.97 6.83 -13.96
CA GLU A 280 -7.15 7.24 -13.19
C GLU A 280 -8.43 6.45 -13.58
N ALA A 281 -9.57 6.77 -12.98
CA ALA A 281 -10.85 6.17 -13.37
C ALA A 281 -11.41 6.72 -14.70
N GLY A 282 -11.34 8.04 -14.94
CA GLY A 282 -11.65 8.66 -16.24
C GLY A 282 -13.12 8.69 -16.68
N ASP A 283 -14.07 8.57 -15.74
CA ASP A 283 -15.52 8.62 -15.96
C ASP A 283 -16.18 9.90 -15.40
N GLY A 284 -15.38 10.94 -15.14
CA GLY A 284 -15.85 12.24 -14.67
C GLY A 284 -16.46 13.13 -15.73
N GLU A 285 -17.23 14.12 -15.29
CA GLU A 285 -17.85 15.15 -16.14
C GLU A 285 -16.82 15.89 -17.01
N LYS A 286 -15.64 16.19 -16.44
CA LYS A 286 -14.55 16.93 -17.12
C LYS A 286 -13.53 16.05 -17.84
N SER A 287 -13.74 14.73 -17.92
CA SER A 287 -12.73 13.79 -18.46
C SER A 287 -12.27 14.16 -19.88
N LYS A 288 -13.19 14.59 -20.76
CA LYS A 288 -12.83 15.03 -22.12
C LYS A 288 -11.90 16.24 -22.12
N GLU A 289 -12.10 17.18 -21.19
CA GLU A 289 -11.27 18.37 -21.08
C GLU A 289 -9.89 18.04 -20.50
N ILE A 290 -9.84 17.13 -19.53
CA ILE A 290 -8.62 16.61 -18.90
C ILE A 290 -7.76 15.88 -19.94
N VAL A 291 -8.35 14.97 -20.72
CA VAL A 291 -7.64 14.26 -21.80
C VAL A 291 -7.11 15.24 -22.85
N LYS A 292 -7.92 16.23 -23.24
CA LYS A 292 -7.48 17.27 -24.20
C LYS A 292 -6.31 18.10 -23.66
N LEU A 293 -6.30 18.37 -22.35
CA LEU A 293 -5.19 19.08 -21.70
C LEU A 293 -3.93 18.21 -21.67
N ALA A 294 -4.04 16.93 -21.30
CA ALA A 294 -2.92 15.99 -21.32
C ALA A 294 -2.32 15.87 -22.73
N ASP A 295 -3.16 15.71 -23.77
CA ASP A 295 -2.74 15.69 -25.18
C ASP A 295 -1.95 16.94 -25.60
N LYS A 296 -2.32 18.12 -25.09
CA LYS A 296 -1.63 19.39 -25.41
C LYS A 296 -0.17 19.40 -24.92
N TYR A 297 0.11 18.70 -23.83
CA TYR A 297 1.43 18.64 -23.20
C TYR A 297 2.12 17.29 -23.39
N GLU A 298 1.63 16.48 -24.33
CA GLU A 298 2.18 15.15 -24.64
C GLU A 298 2.22 14.21 -23.42
N LEU A 299 1.37 14.44 -22.42
CA LEU A 299 1.23 13.61 -21.24
C LEU A 299 0.37 12.39 -21.57
N SER A 300 0.88 11.18 -21.31
CA SER A 300 0.09 9.97 -21.51
C SER A 300 -0.95 9.80 -20.41
N MET A 301 -2.09 9.19 -20.74
CA MET A 301 -3.16 8.93 -19.77
C MET A 301 -3.85 7.60 -20.05
N ILE A 302 -4.05 6.84 -18.97
CA ILE A 302 -4.85 5.62 -18.93
C ILE A 302 -6.08 5.85 -18.06
N THR A 303 -7.24 5.44 -18.56
CA THR A 303 -8.47 5.38 -17.77
C THR A 303 -8.85 3.93 -17.53
N THR A 304 -9.40 3.65 -16.35
CA THR A 304 -9.74 2.29 -15.90
C THR A 304 -11.25 2.05 -15.81
N GLY A 305 -12.04 3.10 -15.63
CA GLY A 305 -13.45 2.99 -15.24
C GLY A 305 -13.67 2.42 -13.84
N ILE A 306 -12.61 2.24 -13.05
CA ILE A 306 -12.66 1.66 -11.71
C ILE A 306 -12.24 2.72 -10.69
N ARG A 307 -13.10 2.99 -9.71
CA ARG A 307 -12.79 3.84 -8.56
C ARG A 307 -12.47 2.95 -7.36
N ASN A 308 -11.32 3.17 -6.73
CA ASN A 308 -10.88 2.45 -5.54
C ASN A 308 -10.93 3.36 -4.30
N ASN A 309 -12.04 4.07 -4.10
CA ASN A 309 -12.17 4.94 -2.92
C ASN A 309 -12.23 4.12 -1.62
N LYS A 310 -11.61 4.61 -0.55
CA LYS A 310 -11.57 3.96 0.78
C LYS A 310 -11.62 5.00 1.91
N TYR A 311 -12.57 4.86 2.85
CA TYR A 311 -12.88 5.86 3.90
C TYR A 311 -13.01 5.26 5.30
#